data_AF-A0A1G2Z6M7-F1
#
_entry.id   AF-A0A1G2Z6M7-F1
#
_cell.length_a   1.000
_cell.length_b   1.000
_cell.length_c   1.000
_cell.angle_alpha   90.00
_cell.angle_beta   90.00
_cell.angle_gamma   90.00
#
_symmetry.space_group_name_H-M   'P 1'
#
loop_
_entity.id
_entity.type
_entity.pdbx_description
1 polymer ?
#
loop_
_entity_poly.entity_id
_entity_poly.type
_entity_poly.pdbx_seq_one_letter_code
_entity_poly.pdbx_strand_id
1 'polypeptide(L)'
;MDMDRPADRRASACFVTSVVLLFLLYFLAPLALQILSGAGWDSLDVGLQFLVRAVGVGLLSVVCWWYWRTVPPLARGGFSRAVAWVLLPLLAIGSIGGVSVYRSLPSVRAGEVLANAELASLPASASGIKVTMWSSLFSGEQFLLFRASREDIRRFLNASPILRTANVERYEGDRSTLTGRHVLSPPWYLDEMAGPGKRYEFRPKARPHGARGAKMTIDENRNLVFVYVDFDSGGDR
;
A
#
# COMPACT_ATOMS: atom_id res chain seq x y z
N MET A 1 -33.77 4.14 46.03
CA MET A 1 -32.85 3.19 45.40
C MET A 1 -31.76 4.01 44.75
N ASP A 2 -30.77 4.40 45.54
CA ASP A 2 -29.73 5.37 45.19
C ASP A 2 -28.66 4.68 44.33
N MET A 3 -28.71 4.92 43.01
CA MET A 3 -27.66 4.56 42.06
C MET A 3 -26.70 5.73 41.85
N ASP A 4 -26.10 6.28 42.90
CA ASP A 4 -24.99 7.22 42.76
C ASP A 4 -23.72 6.63 43.40
N ARG A 5 -23.20 5.56 42.78
CA ARG A 5 -21.91 4.98 43.16
C ARG A 5 -20.80 5.64 42.35
N PRO A 6 -19.84 6.34 42.98
CA PRO A 6 -18.73 7.03 42.29
C PRO A 6 -17.82 6.11 41.47
N ALA A 7 -17.93 4.78 41.66
CA ALA A 7 -17.24 3.77 40.86
C ALA A 7 -17.70 3.75 39.38
N ASP A 8 -18.97 4.03 39.10
CA ASP A 8 -19.51 3.99 37.73
C ASP A 8 -19.08 5.20 36.89
N ARG A 9 -18.83 6.35 37.53
CA ARG A 9 -18.32 7.56 36.84
C ARG A 9 -16.89 7.37 36.34
N ARG A 10 -16.02 6.71 37.11
CA ARG A 10 -14.63 6.43 36.71
C ARG A 10 -14.55 5.41 35.58
N ALA A 11 -15.39 4.37 35.62
CA ALA A 11 -15.45 3.38 34.56
C ALA A 11 -15.94 3.98 33.23
N SER A 12 -16.97 4.84 33.28
CA SER A 12 -17.46 5.56 32.10
C SER A 12 -16.40 6.49 31.52
N ALA A 13 -15.64 7.20 32.37
CA ALA A 13 -14.55 8.06 31.91
C ALA A 13 -13.46 7.27 31.17
N CYS A 14 -13.01 6.13 31.72
CA CYS A 14 -12.03 5.28 31.05
C CYS A 14 -12.53 4.75 29.71
N PHE A 15 -13.79 4.31 29.63
CA PHE A 15 -14.38 3.85 28.38
C PHE A 15 -14.40 4.96 27.32
N VAL A 16 -14.85 6.17 27.69
CA VAL A 16 -14.88 7.32 26.79
C VAL A 16 -13.46 7.66 26.31
N THR A 17 -12.48 7.70 27.21
CA THR A 17 -11.08 7.97 26.83
C THR A 17 -10.54 6.92 25.87
N SER A 18 -10.84 5.63 26.09
CA SER A 18 -10.41 4.55 25.18
C SER A 18 -11.06 4.66 23.80
N VAL A 19 -12.35 4.98 23.73
CA VAL A 19 -13.06 5.19 22.45
C VAL A 19 -12.49 6.40 21.71
N VAL A 20 -12.24 7.50 22.41
CA VAL A 20 -11.62 8.69 21.81
C VAL A 20 -10.21 8.38 21.31
N LEU A 21 -9.40 7.66 22.08
CA LEU A 21 -8.04 7.29 21.67
C LEU A 21 -8.05 6.36 20.45
N LEU A 22 -8.97 5.38 20.41
CA LEU A 22 -9.18 4.52 19.24
C LEU A 22 -9.57 5.35 18.01
N PHE A 23 -10.49 6.32 18.16
CA PHE A 23 -10.88 7.20 17.08
C PHE A 23 -9.69 8.04 16.57
N LEU A 24 -8.93 8.67 17.48
CA LEU A 24 -7.76 9.47 17.12
C LEU A 24 -6.71 8.65 16.36
N LEU A 25 -6.38 7.45 16.86
CA LEU A 25 -5.31 6.62 16.31
C LEU A 25 -5.73 5.89 15.03
N TYR A 26 -6.99 5.50 14.89
CA TYR A 26 -7.45 4.70 13.76
C TYR A 26 -8.07 5.54 12.62
N PHE A 27 -8.54 6.74 12.94
CA PHE A 27 -9.17 7.64 11.97
C PHE A 27 -8.31 8.86 11.66
N LEU A 28 -7.94 9.65 12.69
CA LEU A 28 -7.25 10.92 12.49
C LEU A 28 -5.77 10.78 12.13
N ALA A 29 -5.02 9.88 12.78
CA ALA A 29 -3.60 9.71 12.49
C ALA A 29 -3.33 9.20 11.06
N PRO A 30 -4.04 8.19 10.53
CA PRO A 30 -3.87 7.75 9.14
C PRO A 30 -4.32 8.81 8.14
N LEU A 31 -5.41 9.55 8.43
CA LEU A 31 -5.87 10.66 7.61
C LEU A 31 -4.79 11.76 7.51
N ALA A 32 -4.20 12.14 8.65
CA ALA A 32 -3.13 13.13 8.68
C ALA A 32 -1.89 12.68 7.90
N LEU A 33 -1.47 11.41 8.06
CA LEU A 33 -0.38 10.82 7.28
C LEU A 33 -0.67 10.83 5.77
N GLN A 34 -1.91 10.56 5.39
CA GLN A 34 -2.32 10.54 3.99
C GLN A 34 -2.29 11.95 3.37
N ILE A 35 -2.80 12.96 4.10
CA ILE A 35 -2.70 14.38 3.70
C ILE A 35 -1.23 14.80 3.56
N LEU A 36 -0.40 14.46 4.55
CA LEU A 36 1.03 14.80 4.54
C LEU A 36 1.81 14.10 3.43
N SER A 37 1.38 12.89 3.04
CA SER A 37 2.03 12.13 1.96
C SER A 37 1.72 12.67 0.56
N GLY A 38 0.82 13.65 0.42
CA GLY A 38 0.40 14.19 -0.87
C GLY A 38 -0.35 13.18 -1.74
N ALA A 39 -0.87 12.09 -1.14
CA ALA A 39 -1.72 11.15 -1.85
C ALA A 39 -3.03 11.86 -2.24
N GLY A 40 -3.20 12.11 -3.54
CA GLY A 40 -4.37 12.81 -4.08
C GLY A 40 -5.70 12.18 -3.64
N TRP A 41 -6.71 13.01 -3.43
CA TRP A 41 -8.04 12.63 -2.92
C TRP A 41 -8.93 11.97 -3.98
N ASP A 42 -8.43 11.77 -5.21
CA ASP A 42 -9.27 11.56 -6.40
C ASP A 42 -9.75 10.12 -6.61
N SER A 43 -9.54 9.22 -5.64
CA SER A 43 -10.00 7.84 -5.75
C SER A 43 -11.16 7.55 -4.78
N LEU A 44 -12.22 6.91 -5.30
CA LEU A 44 -13.29 6.27 -4.51
C LEU A 44 -12.73 5.32 -3.42
N ASP A 45 -11.49 4.87 -3.61
CA ASP A 45 -10.74 4.03 -2.69
C ASP A 45 -10.49 4.72 -1.34
N VAL A 46 -10.35 6.05 -1.31
CA VAL A 46 -10.23 6.81 -0.05
C VAL A 46 -11.51 6.69 0.77
N GLY A 47 -12.68 6.90 0.15
CA GLY A 47 -13.97 6.78 0.81
C GLY A 47 -14.25 5.36 1.32
N LEU A 48 -13.92 4.34 0.52
CA LEU A 48 -14.06 2.95 0.92
C LEU A 48 -13.09 2.57 2.06
N GLN A 49 -11.84 3.03 2.00
CA GLN A 49 -10.89 2.84 3.10
C GLN A 49 -11.37 3.53 4.39
N PHE A 50 -11.96 4.73 4.30
CA PHE A 50 -12.60 5.37 5.45
C PHE A 50 -13.77 4.56 5.99
N LEU A 51 -14.62 4.03 5.12
CA LEU A 51 -15.75 3.19 5.53
C LEU A 51 -15.27 1.91 6.22
N VAL A 52 -14.31 1.19 5.63
CA VAL A 52 -13.75 -0.03 6.20
C VAL A 52 -13.08 0.24 7.55
N ARG A 53 -12.32 1.34 7.66
CA ARG A 53 -11.72 1.76 8.94
C ARG A 53 -12.78 2.11 9.97
N ALA A 54 -13.81 2.86 9.60
CA ALA A 54 -14.91 3.22 10.48
C ALA A 54 -15.70 1.99 10.97
N VAL A 55 -16.01 1.05 10.08
CA VAL A 55 -16.64 -0.22 10.42
C VAL A 55 -15.75 -1.04 11.34
N GLY A 56 -14.44 -1.09 11.07
CA GLY A 56 -13.45 -1.75 11.93
C GLY A 56 -13.44 -1.19 13.35
N VAL A 57 -13.38 0.13 13.51
CA VAL A 57 -13.45 0.81 14.82
C VAL A 57 -14.78 0.54 15.51
N GLY A 58 -15.89 0.57 14.76
CA GLY A 58 -17.22 0.27 15.28
C GLY A 58 -17.30 -1.16 15.84
N LEU A 59 -16.86 -2.15 15.07
CA LEU A 59 -16.82 -3.56 15.50
C LEU A 59 -15.93 -3.74 16.74
N LEU A 60 -14.73 -3.15 16.76
CA LEU A 60 -13.83 -3.24 17.91
C LEU A 60 -14.44 -2.60 19.15
N SER A 61 -15.15 -1.48 18.99
CA SER A 61 -15.86 -0.81 20.09
C SER A 61 -17.00 -1.67 20.63
N VAL A 62 -17.75 -2.35 19.75
CA VAL A 62 -18.82 -3.29 20.13
C VAL A 62 -18.26 -4.51 20.86
N VAL A 63 -17.15 -5.09 20.37
CA VAL A 63 -16.47 -6.22 21.04
C VAL A 63 -15.98 -5.83 22.43
N CYS A 64 -15.34 -4.66 22.54
CA CYS A 64 -14.91 -4.10 23.84
C CYS A 64 -16.09 -3.89 24.79
N TRP A 65 -17.20 -3.34 24.30
CA TRP A 65 -18.41 -3.13 25.08
C TRP A 65 -19.06 -4.45 25.51
N TRP A 66 -19.15 -5.43 24.61
CA TRP A 66 -19.72 -6.74 24.91
C TRP A 66 -18.89 -7.49 25.95
N TYR A 67 -17.56 -7.52 25.79
CA TYR A 67 -16.64 -8.10 26.77
C TYR A 67 -16.78 -7.42 28.15
N TRP A 68 -16.93 -6.10 28.19
CA TRP A 68 -17.18 -5.38 29.45
C TRP A 68 -18.47 -5.81 30.15
N ARG A 69 -19.52 -6.07 29.36
CA ARG A 69 -20.83 -6.48 29.86
C ARG A 69 -20.85 -7.94 30.33
N THR A 70 -20.09 -8.81 29.67
CA THR A 70 -20.13 -10.26 29.94
C THR A 70 -19.14 -10.70 31.01
N VAL A 71 -18.02 -10.00 31.21
CA VAL A 71 -17.02 -10.38 32.22
C VAL A 71 -17.48 -9.94 33.62
N PRO A 72 -17.71 -10.88 34.56
CA PRO A 72 -18.37 -10.59 35.82
C PRO A 72 -17.57 -9.65 36.75
N PRO A 73 -18.28 -8.82 37.55
CA PRO A 73 -17.70 -7.81 38.44
C PRO A 73 -16.74 -8.35 39.51
N LEU A 74 -16.93 -9.59 39.95
CA LEU A 74 -16.13 -10.23 41.00
C LEU A 74 -14.67 -10.47 40.60
N ALA A 75 -14.34 -10.38 39.31
CA ALA A 75 -12.99 -10.53 38.82
C ALA A 75 -12.25 -9.17 38.66
N ARG A 76 -12.86 -8.03 39.04
CA ARG A 76 -12.34 -6.66 38.83
C ARG A 76 -11.25 -6.20 39.80
N GLY A 77 -10.84 -7.02 40.78
CA GLY A 77 -9.79 -6.67 41.74
C GLY A 77 -8.39 -7.06 41.24
N GLY A 78 -7.73 -6.19 40.45
CA GLY A 78 -6.33 -6.41 40.10
C GLY A 78 -5.77 -5.42 39.08
N PHE A 79 -4.70 -4.72 39.46
CA PHE A 79 -3.92 -3.76 38.67
C PHE A 79 -3.53 -4.30 37.27
N SER A 80 -3.40 -5.63 37.11
CA SER A 80 -3.06 -6.27 35.84
C SER A 80 -4.11 -6.11 34.73
N ARG A 81 -5.39 -5.85 35.07
CA ARG A 81 -6.46 -5.73 34.06
C ARG A 81 -6.54 -4.33 33.45
N ALA A 82 -6.29 -3.28 34.22
CA ALA A 82 -6.19 -1.92 33.68
C ALA A 82 -5.04 -1.82 32.67
N VAL A 83 -3.92 -2.48 32.98
CA VAL A 83 -2.78 -2.64 32.06
C VAL A 83 -3.18 -3.43 30.82
N ALA A 84 -3.86 -4.58 30.96
CA ALA A 84 -4.33 -5.36 29.80
C ALA A 84 -5.27 -4.56 28.87
N TRP A 85 -6.14 -3.72 29.43
CA TRP A 85 -7.06 -2.85 28.67
C TRP A 85 -6.35 -1.75 27.88
N VAL A 86 -5.20 -1.27 28.33
CA VAL A 86 -4.39 -0.31 27.60
C VAL A 86 -3.49 -1.04 26.58
N LEU A 87 -2.92 -2.19 26.96
CA LEU A 87 -2.01 -2.94 26.11
C LEU A 87 -2.69 -3.60 24.91
N LEU A 88 -3.90 -4.13 25.03
CA LEU A 88 -4.63 -4.76 23.91
C LEU A 88 -4.87 -3.81 22.71
N PRO A 89 -5.48 -2.62 22.89
CA PRO A 89 -5.65 -1.68 21.80
C PRO A 89 -4.30 -1.15 21.31
N LEU A 90 -3.31 -0.91 22.19
CA LEU A 90 -1.97 -0.52 21.76
C LEU A 90 -1.29 -1.60 20.91
N LEU A 91 -1.47 -2.88 21.22
CA LEU A 91 -0.96 -4.00 20.42
C LEU A 91 -1.68 -4.08 19.06
N ALA A 92 -3.00 -3.90 19.03
CA ALA A 92 -3.75 -3.85 17.78
C ALA A 92 -3.32 -2.67 16.90
N ILE A 93 -3.13 -1.49 17.49
CA ILE A 93 -2.68 -0.28 16.78
C ILE A 93 -1.23 -0.43 16.33
N GLY A 94 -0.36 -0.98 17.18
CA GLY A 94 1.04 -1.24 16.86
C GLY A 94 1.21 -2.28 15.76
N SER A 95 0.39 -3.33 15.76
CA SER A 95 0.41 -4.37 14.72
C SER A 95 -0.15 -3.85 13.39
N ILE A 96 -1.32 -3.20 13.40
CA ILE A 96 -1.94 -2.66 12.19
C ILE A 96 -1.09 -1.51 11.63
N GLY A 97 -0.72 -0.55 12.46
CA GLY A 97 0.15 0.57 12.08
C GLY A 97 1.52 0.10 11.62
N GLY A 98 2.12 -0.88 12.31
CA GLY A 98 3.39 -1.49 11.92
C GLY A 98 3.32 -2.17 10.55
N VAL A 99 2.26 -2.94 10.29
CA VAL A 99 2.01 -3.54 8.98
C VAL A 99 1.78 -2.48 7.90
N SER A 100 1.02 -1.43 8.19
CA SER A 100 0.78 -0.33 7.25
C SER A 100 2.07 0.42 6.92
N VAL A 101 2.92 0.73 7.91
CA VAL A 101 4.23 1.37 7.69
C VAL A 101 5.16 0.44 6.93
N TYR A 102 5.20 -0.85 7.28
CA TYR A 102 6.00 -1.82 6.54
C TYR A 102 5.59 -1.91 5.07
N ARG A 103 4.28 -1.95 4.80
CA ARG A 103 3.73 -1.98 3.42
C ARG A 103 3.87 -0.65 2.68
N SER A 104 4.09 0.47 3.38
CA SER A 104 4.34 1.75 2.72
C SER A 104 5.80 1.94 2.29
N LEU A 105 6.72 1.10 2.79
CA LEU A 105 8.12 1.13 2.39
C LEU A 105 8.27 0.93 0.86
N PRO A 106 8.99 1.81 0.16
CA PRO A 106 9.15 1.73 -1.30
C PRO A 106 9.69 0.38 -1.79
N SER A 107 10.60 -0.25 -1.04
CA SER A 107 11.18 -1.55 -1.38
C SER A 107 10.16 -2.70 -1.33
N VAL A 108 9.27 -2.69 -0.34
CA VAL A 108 8.21 -3.70 -0.19
C VAL A 108 7.20 -3.55 -1.34
N ARG A 109 6.79 -2.31 -1.62
CA ARG A 109 5.89 -2.00 -2.74
C ARG A 109 6.52 -2.32 -4.09
N ALA A 110 7.81 -2.06 -4.27
CA ALA A 110 8.53 -2.42 -5.49
C ALA A 110 8.52 -3.94 -5.72
N GLY A 111 8.73 -4.72 -4.65
CA GLY A 111 8.61 -6.18 -4.71
C GLY A 111 7.24 -6.65 -5.16
N GLU A 112 6.17 -5.99 -4.71
CA GLU A 112 4.80 -6.27 -5.14
C GLU A 112 4.59 -5.97 -6.64
N VAL A 113 5.06 -4.81 -7.13
CA VAL A 113 4.96 -4.46 -8.57
C VAL A 113 5.72 -5.47 -9.44
N LEU A 114 6.93 -5.86 -9.03
CA LEU A 114 7.74 -6.84 -9.76
C LEU A 114 7.09 -8.23 -9.75
N ALA A 115 6.53 -8.64 -8.61
CA ALA A 115 5.82 -9.91 -8.51
C ALA A 115 4.58 -9.93 -9.41
N ASN A 116 3.79 -8.85 -9.44
CA ASN A 116 2.63 -8.73 -10.32
C ASN A 116 3.01 -8.70 -11.81
N ALA A 117 4.22 -8.22 -12.13
CA ALA A 117 4.79 -8.25 -13.47
C ALA A 117 5.49 -9.58 -13.83
N GLU A 118 5.55 -10.56 -12.92
CA GLU A 118 6.39 -11.77 -13.06
C GLU A 118 7.87 -11.50 -13.38
N LEU A 119 8.37 -10.38 -12.88
CA LEU A 119 9.77 -10.03 -12.97
C LEU A 119 10.53 -10.60 -11.77
N ALA A 120 11.85 -10.70 -11.92
CA ALA A 120 12.72 -11.10 -10.82
C ALA A 120 12.62 -10.12 -9.63
N SER A 121 13.13 -10.53 -8.48
CA SER A 121 13.22 -9.66 -7.31
C SER A 121 14.08 -8.43 -7.58
N LEU A 122 13.82 -7.36 -6.81
CA LEU A 122 14.58 -6.12 -6.90
C LEU A 122 16.09 -6.39 -6.76
N PRO A 123 16.96 -5.84 -7.63
CA PRO A 123 18.40 -6.08 -7.54
C PRO A 123 19.01 -5.49 -6.26
N ALA A 124 20.12 -6.06 -5.78
CA ALA A 124 20.77 -5.62 -4.56
C ALA A 124 21.32 -4.18 -4.66
N SER A 125 21.77 -3.74 -5.84
CA SER A 125 22.20 -2.35 -6.07
C SER A 125 21.07 -1.36 -6.35
N ALA A 126 19.80 -1.76 -6.18
CA ALA A 126 18.67 -0.88 -6.45
C ALA A 126 18.67 0.34 -5.52
N SER A 127 18.55 1.52 -6.12
CA SER A 127 18.53 2.81 -5.44
C SER A 127 17.54 3.76 -6.12
N GLY A 128 17.18 4.85 -5.45
CA GLY A 128 16.23 5.83 -6.00
C GLY A 128 14.87 5.23 -6.33
N ILE A 129 14.41 4.26 -5.52
CA ILE A 129 13.18 3.52 -5.74
C ILE A 129 11.99 4.47 -5.60
N LYS A 130 11.20 4.62 -6.66
CA LYS A 130 9.94 5.34 -6.67
C LYS A 130 8.83 4.39 -7.06
N VAL A 131 7.77 4.37 -6.26
CA VAL A 131 6.60 3.53 -6.52
C VAL A 131 5.36 4.39 -6.42
N THR A 132 4.59 4.39 -7.50
CA THR A 132 3.24 4.96 -7.53
C THR A 132 2.31 3.84 -7.96
N MET A 133 1.28 3.59 -7.17
CA MET A 133 0.26 2.61 -7.51
C MET A 133 -1.07 3.21 -7.10
N TRP A 134 -2.08 2.92 -7.91
CA TRP A 134 -3.46 3.17 -7.57
C TRP A 134 -4.27 1.94 -7.97
N SER A 135 -5.31 1.67 -7.22
CA SER A 135 -6.23 0.59 -7.50
C SER A 135 -7.65 1.05 -7.17
N SER A 136 -8.59 0.55 -7.93
CA SER A 136 -10.01 0.58 -7.70
C SER A 136 -10.53 -0.86 -7.68
N LEU A 137 -11.82 -1.06 -7.43
CA LEU A 137 -12.43 -2.39 -7.48
C LEU A 137 -12.33 -3.07 -8.86
N PHE A 138 -12.12 -2.30 -9.93
CA PHE A 138 -12.19 -2.79 -11.31
C PHE A 138 -10.93 -2.52 -12.13
N SER A 139 -10.05 -1.64 -11.67
CA SER A 139 -8.84 -1.32 -12.42
C SER A 139 -7.77 -0.78 -11.50
N GLY A 140 -6.53 -0.79 -11.96
CA GLY A 140 -5.41 -0.19 -11.26
C GLY A 140 -4.21 -0.10 -12.15
N GLU A 141 -3.28 0.76 -11.77
CA GLU A 141 -1.98 0.83 -12.42
C GLU A 141 -0.89 0.84 -11.36
N GLN A 142 0.22 0.20 -11.70
CA GLN A 142 1.41 0.18 -10.88
C GLN A 142 2.59 0.69 -11.69
N PHE A 143 3.30 1.64 -11.11
CA PHE A 143 4.48 2.28 -11.66
C PHE A 143 5.63 2.09 -10.68
N LEU A 144 6.74 1.55 -11.16
CA LEU A 144 7.97 1.37 -10.41
C LEU A 144 9.13 1.96 -11.22
N LEU A 145 9.95 2.76 -10.57
CA LEU A 145 11.22 3.24 -11.10
C LEU A 145 12.32 2.90 -10.10
N PHE A 146 13.43 2.37 -10.57
CA PHE A 146 14.64 2.23 -9.77
C PHE A 146 15.89 2.37 -10.64
N ARG A 147 16.98 2.79 -10.01
CA ARG A 147 18.33 2.76 -10.60
C ARG A 147 19.06 1.54 -10.08
N ALA A 148 19.80 0.84 -10.94
CA ALA A 148 20.66 -0.26 -10.53
C ALA A 148 21.97 -0.25 -11.33
N SER A 149 22.97 -1.01 -10.90
CA SER A 149 24.19 -1.19 -11.69
C SER A 149 23.89 -1.95 -12.99
N ARG A 150 24.66 -1.68 -14.05
CA ARG A 150 24.47 -2.34 -15.36
C ARG A 150 24.54 -3.87 -15.26
N GLU A 151 25.44 -4.39 -14.42
CA GLU A 151 25.60 -5.82 -14.19
C GLU A 151 24.39 -6.42 -13.46
N ASP A 152 23.84 -5.72 -12.48
CA ASP A 152 22.63 -6.14 -11.77
C ASP A 152 21.39 -6.08 -12.66
N ILE A 153 21.28 -5.08 -13.54
CA ILE A 153 20.22 -5.01 -14.55
C ILE A 153 20.34 -6.24 -15.47
N ARG A 154 21.54 -6.58 -15.96
CA ARG A 154 21.73 -7.77 -16.79
C ARG A 154 21.31 -9.05 -16.07
N ARG A 155 21.68 -9.21 -14.80
CA ARG A 155 21.26 -10.35 -13.96
C ARG A 155 19.74 -10.39 -13.77
N PHE A 156 19.13 -9.24 -13.50
CA PHE A 156 17.68 -9.09 -13.37
C PHE A 156 16.94 -9.49 -14.65
N LEU A 157 17.43 -9.06 -15.82
CA LEU A 157 16.86 -9.44 -17.12
C LEU A 157 16.95 -10.96 -17.35
N ASN A 158 18.09 -11.56 -17.06
CA ASN A 158 18.30 -13.00 -17.23
C ASN A 158 17.44 -13.83 -16.26
N ALA A 159 17.21 -13.31 -15.06
CA ALA A 159 16.41 -13.93 -14.00
C ALA A 159 14.90 -13.77 -14.21
N SER A 160 14.45 -12.88 -15.10
CA SER A 160 13.03 -12.62 -15.38
C SER A 160 12.56 -13.41 -16.61
N PRO A 161 11.93 -14.60 -16.45
CA PRO A 161 11.68 -15.50 -17.57
C PRO A 161 10.69 -14.92 -18.59
N ILE A 162 9.74 -14.11 -18.12
CA ILE A 162 8.71 -13.48 -18.94
C ILE A 162 9.27 -12.55 -20.03
N LEU A 163 10.45 -11.98 -19.78
CA LEU A 163 11.12 -11.08 -20.72
C LEU A 163 11.69 -11.81 -21.94
N ARG A 164 11.87 -13.13 -21.88
CA ARG A 164 12.36 -13.93 -23.02
C ARG A 164 11.35 -13.99 -24.15
N THR A 165 10.08 -13.82 -23.84
CA THR A 165 8.96 -13.80 -24.79
C THR A 165 8.42 -12.38 -25.03
N ALA A 166 9.07 -11.36 -24.45
CA ALA A 166 8.63 -9.98 -24.60
C ALA A 166 8.98 -9.44 -26.00
N ASN A 167 8.12 -8.57 -26.53
CA ASN A 167 8.46 -7.77 -27.69
C ASN A 167 9.48 -6.69 -27.26
N VAL A 168 10.62 -6.61 -27.95
CA VAL A 168 11.71 -5.69 -27.62
C VAL A 168 11.82 -4.62 -28.68
N GLU A 169 11.56 -3.38 -28.29
CA GLU A 169 11.68 -2.22 -29.15
C GLU A 169 12.80 -1.32 -28.64
N ARG A 170 13.65 -0.85 -29.55
CA ARG A 170 14.67 0.15 -29.24
C ARG A 170 14.06 1.53 -29.45
N TYR A 171 14.25 2.43 -28.48
CA TYR A 171 13.78 3.81 -28.61
C TYR A 171 14.96 4.78 -28.47
N GLU A 172 14.96 5.85 -29.27
CA GLU A 172 16.08 6.80 -29.37
C GLU A 172 16.01 7.93 -28.33
N GLY A 173 15.00 7.91 -27.46
CA GLY A 173 14.81 8.92 -26.42
C GLY A 173 13.79 10.01 -26.77
N ASP A 174 13.02 9.85 -27.86
CA ASP A 174 11.89 10.73 -28.10
C ASP A 174 10.77 10.47 -27.08
N ARG A 175 10.40 11.52 -26.33
CA ARG A 175 9.36 11.51 -25.31
C ARG A 175 8.00 11.09 -25.87
N SER A 176 7.74 11.41 -27.15
CA SER A 176 6.50 11.02 -27.83
C SER A 176 6.29 9.49 -27.86
N THR A 177 7.39 8.73 -27.84
CA THR A 177 7.37 7.26 -27.88
C THR A 177 7.12 6.65 -26.49
N LEU A 178 7.44 7.40 -25.43
CA LEU A 178 7.21 7.01 -24.04
C LEU A 178 5.77 7.29 -23.59
N THR A 179 5.09 8.23 -24.25
CA THR A 179 3.68 8.58 -24.01
C THR A 179 2.74 7.58 -24.69
N GLY A 180 2.81 6.32 -24.28
CA GLY A 180 1.58 5.52 -24.27
C GLY A 180 0.57 6.26 -23.39
N ARG A 181 -0.70 6.35 -23.83
CA ARG A 181 -1.77 7.16 -23.21
C ARG A 181 -2.18 6.61 -21.83
N HIS A 182 -1.26 6.61 -20.88
CA HIS A 182 -1.48 6.23 -19.49
C HIS A 182 -1.99 7.48 -18.77
N VAL A 183 -3.30 7.49 -18.52
CA VAL A 183 -4.07 8.64 -18.00
C VAL A 183 -3.47 9.18 -16.70
N LEU A 184 -2.79 8.31 -15.93
CA LEU A 184 -2.26 8.62 -14.61
C LEU A 184 -0.75 8.34 -14.50
N SER A 185 0.01 8.58 -15.57
CA SER A 185 1.48 8.54 -15.50
C SER A 185 1.97 9.48 -14.38
N PRO A 186 2.79 9.00 -13.44
CA PRO A 186 3.33 9.86 -12.40
C PRO A 186 4.18 10.98 -13.02
N PRO A 187 4.14 12.22 -12.48
CA PRO A 187 4.90 13.35 -13.05
C PRO A 187 6.40 13.05 -13.23
N TRP A 188 6.98 12.30 -12.29
CA TRP A 188 8.39 11.93 -12.31
C TRP A 188 8.79 10.97 -13.45
N TYR A 189 7.85 10.28 -14.10
CA TYR A 189 8.15 9.31 -15.15
C TYR A 189 8.78 9.98 -16.39
N LEU A 190 8.12 11.02 -16.90
CA LEU A 190 8.55 11.72 -18.12
C LEU A 190 9.79 12.60 -17.92
N ASP A 191 10.05 12.99 -16.67
CA ASP A 191 11.20 13.81 -16.30
C ASP A 191 12.49 12.97 -16.21
N GLU A 192 12.38 11.73 -15.74
CA GLU A 192 13.56 10.89 -15.51
C GLU A 192 13.95 10.02 -16.70
N MET A 193 12.98 9.54 -17.49
CA MET A 193 13.21 8.73 -18.68
C MET A 193 13.42 9.63 -19.91
N ALA A 194 14.66 10.04 -20.12
CA ALA A 194 15.03 10.95 -21.20
C ALA A 194 16.10 10.39 -22.16
N GLY A 195 16.79 9.31 -21.76
CA GLY A 195 17.82 8.69 -22.58
C GLY A 195 17.29 7.61 -23.52
N PRO A 196 18.05 7.27 -24.58
CA PRO A 196 17.78 6.11 -25.41
C PRO A 196 17.80 4.82 -24.59
N GLY A 197 17.07 3.81 -25.07
CA GLY A 197 16.92 2.59 -24.30
C GLY A 197 16.20 1.47 -25.01
N LYS A 198 15.76 0.50 -24.20
CA LYS A 198 14.98 -0.67 -24.63
C LYS A 198 13.66 -0.72 -23.91
N ARG A 199 12.59 -0.99 -24.64
CA ARG A 199 11.25 -1.23 -24.13
C ARG A 199 10.89 -2.69 -24.34
N TYR A 200 10.39 -3.31 -23.30
CA TYR A 200 9.94 -4.69 -23.25
C TYR A 200 8.43 -4.67 -22.99
N GLU A 201 7.65 -5.23 -23.89
CA GLU A 201 6.21 -5.40 -23.70
C GLU A 201 5.87 -6.87 -23.55
N PHE A 202 5.11 -7.20 -22.51
CA PHE A 202 4.75 -8.58 -22.18
C PHE A 202 3.43 -8.66 -21.41
N ARG A 203 2.91 -9.88 -21.23
CA ARG A 203 1.67 -10.15 -20.50
C ARG A 203 1.91 -11.17 -19.38
N PRO A 204 1.82 -10.76 -18.10
CA PRO A 204 1.91 -11.68 -16.96
C PRO A 204 0.84 -12.78 -17.02
N LYS A 205 1.19 -14.00 -16.60
CA LYS A 205 0.30 -15.17 -16.58
C LYS A 205 -0.46 -15.31 -15.25
N ALA A 206 0.22 -15.07 -14.14
CA ALA A 206 -0.22 -15.21 -12.77
C ALA A 206 -1.06 -13.99 -12.40
N ARG A 207 -2.36 -14.25 -12.24
CA ARG A 207 -3.37 -13.23 -11.98
C ARG A 207 -3.84 -13.35 -10.54
N PRO A 208 -3.62 -12.33 -9.71
CA PRO A 208 -4.61 -12.00 -8.70
C PRO A 208 -5.84 -11.39 -9.40
N HIS A 209 -5.66 -10.40 -10.30
CA HIS A 209 -6.74 -9.54 -10.82
C HIS A 209 -6.67 -9.22 -12.34
N GLY A 210 -6.07 -10.09 -13.16
CA GLY A 210 -6.20 -9.96 -14.62
C GLY A 210 -5.36 -8.85 -15.27
N ALA A 211 -4.07 -8.73 -14.93
CA ALA A 211 -3.18 -7.78 -15.60
C ALA A 211 -3.26 -7.93 -17.14
N ARG A 212 -3.57 -6.84 -17.85
CA ARG A 212 -3.78 -6.83 -19.30
C ARG A 212 -2.46 -6.80 -20.07
N GLY A 213 -1.49 -6.11 -19.48
CA GLY A 213 -0.15 -5.97 -20.01
C GLY A 213 0.78 -5.36 -18.98
N ALA A 214 2.06 -5.62 -19.18
CA ALA A 214 3.12 -4.98 -18.45
C ALA A 214 4.15 -4.47 -19.47
N LYS A 215 4.76 -3.35 -19.13
CA LYS A 215 5.81 -2.72 -19.92
C LYS A 215 6.99 -2.47 -19.01
N MET A 216 8.18 -2.74 -19.51
CA MET A 216 9.41 -2.39 -18.83
C MET A 216 10.31 -1.61 -19.77
N THR A 217 10.79 -0.47 -19.33
CA THR A 217 11.66 0.41 -20.12
C THR A 217 12.98 0.58 -19.38
N ILE A 218 14.09 0.43 -20.09
CA ILE A 218 15.44 0.58 -19.55
C ILE A 218 16.13 1.74 -20.26
N ASP A 219 16.44 2.79 -19.52
CA ASP A 219 17.33 3.87 -19.96
C ASP A 219 18.78 3.41 -19.76
N GLU A 220 19.46 3.10 -20.86
CA GLU A 220 20.80 2.52 -20.83
C GLU A 220 21.87 3.53 -20.40
N ASN A 221 21.62 4.84 -20.54
CA ASN A 221 22.55 5.89 -20.18
C ASN A 221 22.54 6.15 -18.67
N ARG A 222 21.35 6.14 -18.07
CA ARG A 222 21.16 6.43 -16.64
C ARG A 222 21.06 5.19 -15.76
N ASN A 223 21.06 4.01 -16.37
CA ASN A 223 20.79 2.72 -15.72
C ASN A 223 19.47 2.76 -14.92
N LEU A 224 18.45 3.40 -15.49
CA LEU A 224 17.11 3.45 -14.89
C LEU A 224 16.26 2.34 -15.49
N VAL A 225 15.55 1.64 -14.62
CA VAL A 225 14.55 0.65 -14.99
C VAL A 225 13.21 1.17 -14.54
N PHE A 226 12.31 1.30 -15.49
CA PHE A 226 10.91 1.63 -15.28
C PHE A 226 10.05 0.41 -15.58
N VAL A 227 9.10 0.12 -14.71
CA VAL A 227 8.13 -0.96 -14.83
C VAL A 227 6.74 -0.37 -14.68
N TYR A 228 5.87 -0.73 -15.61
CA TYR A 228 4.45 -0.39 -15.62
C TYR A 228 3.62 -1.66 -15.70
N VAL A 229 2.59 -1.77 -14.87
CA VAL A 229 1.62 -2.87 -14.89
C VAL A 229 0.21 -2.30 -14.92
N ASP A 230 -0.58 -2.74 -15.88
CA ASP A 230 -1.98 -2.36 -16.07
C ASP A 230 -2.92 -3.49 -15.63
N PHE A 231 -3.81 -3.20 -14.69
CA PHE A 231 -4.88 -4.07 -14.26
C PHE A 231 -6.19 -3.44 -14.74
N ASP A 232 -6.80 -4.02 -15.76
CA ASP A 232 -8.12 -3.59 -16.23
C ASP A 232 -9.04 -4.81 -16.23
N SER A 233 -10.12 -4.76 -15.45
CA SER A 233 -11.15 -5.81 -15.44
C SER A 233 -12.21 -5.62 -16.54
N GLY A 234 -12.14 -4.52 -17.30
CA GLY A 234 -13.16 -4.10 -18.24
C GLY A 234 -12.95 -4.54 -19.69
N GLY A 235 -13.28 -5.80 -20.00
CA GLY A 235 -13.76 -6.24 -21.31
C GLY A 235 -12.73 -6.31 -22.45
N ASP A 236 -12.44 -7.52 -22.91
CA ASP A 236 -11.96 -7.75 -24.28
C ASP A 236 -12.98 -7.11 -25.25
N ARG A 237 -12.55 -6.06 -25.93
CA ARG A 237 -13.22 -5.48 -27.10
C ARG A 237 -12.38 -5.75 -28.33
#